data_AF-A0A443JZX3-F1
#
_entry.id   AF-A0A443JZX3-F1
#
_cell.length_a   1.000
_cell.length_b   1.000
_cell.length_c   1.000
_cell.angle_alpha   90.00
_cell.angle_beta   90.00
_cell.angle_gamma   90.00
#
_symmetry.space_group_name_H-M   'P 1'
#
loop_
_entity.id
_entity.type
_entity.pdbx_description
1 polymer ?
#
loop_
_entity_poly.entity_id
_entity_poly.type
_entity_poly.pdbx_seq_one_letter_code
_entity_poly.pdbx_strand_id
1 'polypeptide(L)'
;MREFYNFTMTYDLPQSGEAGVAMDVPEGAEVLLATLFPNRSAEERREILKQTAIDSGYPLDSADPASGFWQRIDLHEASLAK
;
A
#
# COMPACT_ATOMS: atom_id res chain seq x y z
N MET A 1 -1.49 5.15 17.42
CA MET A 1 -0.61 4.41 16.48
C MET A 1 -0.85 4.80 15.02
N ARG A 2 -2.11 4.91 14.55
CA ARG A 2 -2.44 5.35 13.18
C ARG A 2 -1.66 6.59 12.71
N GLU A 3 -1.70 7.68 13.47
CA GLU A 3 -0.98 8.92 13.10
C GLU A 3 0.52 8.71 12.92
N PHE A 4 1.16 7.95 13.82
CA PHE A 4 2.58 7.63 13.71
C PHE A 4 2.87 6.75 12.50
N TYR A 5 2.02 5.76 12.20
CA TYR A 5 2.17 4.92 11.02
C TYR A 5 2.05 5.74 9.72
N ASN A 6 1.01 6.58 9.62
CA ASN A 6 0.83 7.49 8.49
C ASN A 6 2.03 8.42 8.31
N PHE A 7 2.58 8.94 9.41
CA PHE A 7 3.83 9.72 9.36
C PHE A 7 4.98 8.88 8.79
N THR A 8 5.17 7.63 9.23
CA THR A 8 6.27 6.79 8.71
C THR A 8 6.13 6.38 7.25
N MET A 9 4.93 6.46 6.67
CA MET A 9 4.72 6.15 5.25
C MET A 9 5.43 7.17 4.33
N THR A 10 5.55 8.44 4.75
CA THR A 10 6.09 9.52 3.91
C THR A 10 7.16 10.36 4.60
N TYR A 11 7.33 10.21 5.91
CA TYR A 11 8.14 11.06 6.78
C TYR A 11 7.83 12.56 6.63
N ASP A 12 6.57 12.89 6.32
CA ASP A 12 6.09 14.25 6.05
C ASP A 12 6.81 14.94 4.88
N LEU A 13 7.47 14.15 4.01
CA LEU A 13 8.05 14.65 2.78
C LEU A 13 6.93 14.98 1.77
N PRO A 14 7.03 16.12 1.05
CA PRO A 14 6.03 16.49 0.06
C PRO A 14 6.08 15.55 -1.14
N GLN A 15 4.94 15.41 -1.84
CA GLN A 15 4.91 14.76 -3.15
C GLN A 15 5.79 15.53 -4.13
N SER A 16 6.62 14.82 -4.87
CA SER A 16 7.51 15.36 -5.92
C SER A 16 7.24 14.74 -7.30
N GLY A 17 6.48 13.64 -7.36
CA GLY A 17 6.08 12.95 -8.59
C GLY A 17 4.61 13.19 -8.94
N GLU A 18 4.11 12.41 -9.90
CA GLU A 18 2.70 12.44 -10.30
C GLU A 18 1.81 11.81 -9.20
N ALA A 19 0.83 12.57 -8.73
CA ALA A 19 -0.20 12.13 -7.79
C ALA A 19 -1.37 11.47 -8.53
N GLY A 20 -2.15 10.63 -7.85
CA GLY A 20 -3.34 9.98 -8.41
C GLY A 20 -3.07 8.81 -9.36
N VAL A 21 -1.82 8.34 -9.46
CA VAL A 21 -1.49 7.12 -10.22
C VAL A 21 -2.11 5.94 -9.51
N ALA A 22 -2.90 5.14 -10.22
CA ALA A 22 -3.53 3.95 -9.66
C ALA A 22 -2.48 3.01 -9.06
N MET A 23 -2.75 2.46 -7.88
CA MET A 23 -1.87 1.45 -7.30
C MET A 23 -1.98 0.15 -8.09
N ASP A 24 -0.84 -0.39 -8.50
CA ASP A 24 -0.69 -1.77 -8.92
C ASP A 24 -0.05 -2.56 -7.78
N VAL A 25 -0.76 -3.56 -7.25
CA VAL A 25 -0.31 -4.29 -6.06
C VAL A 25 0.76 -5.29 -6.50
N PRO A 26 1.98 -5.25 -5.93
CA PRO A 26 3.05 -6.18 -6.30
C PRO A 26 2.60 -7.64 -6.17
N GLU A 27 3.02 -8.47 -7.11
CA GLU A 27 2.77 -9.91 -7.05
C GLU A 27 3.32 -10.49 -5.73
N GLY A 28 2.51 -11.29 -5.04
CA GLY A 28 2.86 -11.90 -3.76
C GLY A 28 2.59 -11.02 -2.53
N ALA A 29 2.27 -9.73 -2.70
CA ALA A 29 1.95 -8.84 -1.56
C ALA A 29 0.71 -9.32 -0.78
N GLU A 30 -0.21 -10.08 -1.40
CA GLU A 30 -1.36 -10.67 -0.72
C GLU A 30 -0.99 -11.54 0.50
N VAL A 31 0.25 -12.06 0.55
CA VAL A 31 0.73 -12.88 1.67
C VAL A 31 0.80 -12.09 2.97
N LEU A 32 1.02 -10.77 2.90
CA LEU A 32 1.06 -9.87 4.06
C LEU A 32 -0.27 -9.87 4.82
N LEU A 33 -1.36 -10.17 4.11
CA LEU A 33 -2.72 -10.21 4.64
C LEU A 33 -3.23 -11.63 4.92
N ALA A 34 -2.43 -12.67 4.66
CA ALA A 34 -2.90 -14.06 4.73
C ALA A 34 -3.30 -14.49 6.15
N THR A 35 -2.62 -14.01 7.18
CA THR A 35 -2.92 -14.36 8.59
C THR A 35 -4.08 -13.53 9.15
N LEU A 36 -4.23 -12.28 8.69
CA LEU A 36 -5.30 -11.38 9.10
C LEU A 36 -6.64 -11.73 8.43
N PHE A 37 -6.58 -12.16 7.18
CA PHE A 37 -7.75 -12.51 6.37
C PHE A 37 -7.60 -13.92 5.77
N PRO A 38 -7.62 -14.98 6.61
CA PRO A 38 -7.39 -16.35 6.16
C PRO A 38 -8.47 -16.89 5.22
N ASN A 39 -9.69 -16.34 5.31
CA ASN A 39 -10.83 -16.76 4.50
C ASN A 39 -11.00 -15.97 3.20
N ARG A 40 -10.15 -14.97 2.95
CA ARG A 40 -10.19 -14.16 1.72
C ARG A 40 -9.28 -14.75 0.65
N SER A 41 -9.69 -14.66 -0.62
CA SER A 41 -8.86 -15.08 -1.74
C SER A 41 -7.62 -14.18 -1.90
N ALA A 42 -6.67 -14.61 -2.72
CA ALA A 42 -5.51 -13.79 -3.04
C ALA A 42 -5.93 -12.45 -3.69
N GLU A 43 -6.91 -12.50 -4.58
CA GLU A 43 -7.48 -11.33 -5.28
C GLU A 43 -8.15 -10.37 -4.31
N GLU A 44 -8.97 -10.88 -3.37
CA GLU A 44 -9.62 -10.04 -2.36
C GLU A 44 -8.61 -9.37 -1.43
N ARG A 45 -7.52 -10.08 -1.07
CA ARG A 45 -6.43 -9.50 -0.29
C ARG A 45 -5.68 -8.42 -1.07
N ARG A 46 -5.41 -8.62 -2.36
CA ARG A 46 -4.82 -7.56 -3.20
C ARG A 46 -5.74 -6.36 -3.31
N GLU A 47 -7.05 -6.55 -3.42
CA GLU A 47 -8.00 -5.44 -3.48
C GLU A 47 -8.02 -4.64 -2.17
N ILE A 48 -7.90 -5.29 -1.01
CA ILE A 48 -7.73 -4.58 0.27
C ILE A 48 -6.46 -3.71 0.23
N LEU A 49 -5.32 -4.30 -0.13
CA LEU A 49 -4.04 -3.55 -0.21
C LEU A 49 -4.14 -2.35 -1.17
N LYS A 50 -4.84 -2.53 -2.29
CA LYS A 50 -5.06 -1.48 -3.30
C LYS A 50 -5.91 -0.33 -2.75
N GLN A 51 -6.99 -0.64 -2.05
CA GLN A 51 -7.93 0.35 -1.53
C GLN A 51 -7.38 1.15 -0.35
N THR A 52 -6.48 0.54 0.43
CA THR A 52 -5.90 1.18 1.62
C THR A 52 -4.58 1.88 1.37
N ALA A 53 -4.05 1.80 0.15
CA ALA A 53 -2.77 2.38 -0.20
C ALA A 53 -2.75 3.91 -0.10
N ILE A 54 -1.57 4.45 0.19
CA ILE A 54 -1.34 5.89 0.07
C ILE A 54 -1.25 6.32 -1.40
N ASP A 55 -1.48 7.60 -1.64
CA ASP A 55 -1.40 8.20 -2.97
C ASP A 55 0.02 8.08 -3.57
N SER A 56 0.13 8.21 -4.88
CA SER A 56 1.42 8.17 -5.58
C SER A 56 2.20 9.48 -5.44
N GLY A 57 3.43 9.48 -5.94
CA GLY A 57 4.21 10.70 -6.12
C GLY A 57 4.99 11.15 -4.89
N TYR A 58 4.98 10.38 -3.80
CA TYR A 58 5.90 10.58 -2.69
C TYR A 58 7.34 10.17 -3.06
N PRO A 59 8.38 10.73 -2.42
CA PRO A 59 9.77 10.48 -2.84
C PRO A 59 10.26 9.03 -2.74
N LEU A 60 9.58 8.20 -1.93
CA LEU A 60 9.88 6.77 -1.80
C LEU A 60 9.06 5.90 -2.76
N ASP A 61 8.05 6.48 -3.42
CA ASP A 61 7.24 5.78 -4.41
C ASP A 61 8.07 5.48 -5.66
N SER A 62 7.92 4.27 -6.19
CA SER A 62 8.52 3.87 -7.45
C SER A 62 7.43 3.56 -8.45
N ALA A 63 7.38 4.33 -9.53
CA ALA A 63 6.53 4.02 -10.68
C ALA A 63 7.17 3.00 -11.65
N ASP A 64 8.35 2.47 -11.32
CA ASP A 64 8.99 1.40 -12.10
C ASP A 64 8.26 0.07 -11.87
N PRO A 65 7.61 -0.51 -12.91
CA PRO A 65 6.91 -1.78 -12.79
C PRO A 65 7.80 -2.95 -12.34
N ALA A 66 9.12 -2.87 -12.58
CA ALA A 66 10.06 -3.91 -12.15
C ALA A 66 10.33 -3.88 -10.63
N SER A 67 10.21 -2.70 -10.01
CA SER A 67 10.40 -2.51 -8.57
C SER A 67 9.10 -2.74 -7.77
N GLY A 68 7.95 -2.48 -8.39
CA GLY A 68 6.62 -2.59 -7.78
C GLY A 68 6.31 -1.46 -6.78
N PHE A 69 5.03 -1.28 -6.44
CA PHE A 69 4.51 -0.19 -5.62
C PHE A 69 4.50 -0.48 -4.10
N TRP A 70 5.53 -1.17 -3.60
CA TRP A 70 5.58 -1.66 -2.21
C TRP A 70 5.47 -0.54 -1.17
N GLN A 71 6.06 0.61 -1.46
CA GLN A 71 6.13 1.76 -0.55
C GLN A 71 4.75 2.40 -0.35
N ARG A 72 3.79 2.12 -1.22
CA ARG A 72 2.41 2.63 -1.11
C ARG A 72 1.51 1.76 -0.23
N ILE A 73 1.93 0.54 0.09
CA ILE A 73 1.15 -0.38 0.93
C ILE A 73 1.06 0.16 2.35
N ASP A 74 -0.14 0.58 2.77
CA ASP A 74 -0.44 0.89 4.16
C ASP A 74 -0.95 -0.37 4.87
N LEU A 75 -0.06 -1.07 5.59
CA LEU A 75 -0.45 -2.29 6.30
C LEU A 75 -1.31 -2.02 7.53
N HIS A 76 -1.20 -0.83 8.12
CA HIS A 76 -2.04 -0.46 9.25
C HIS A 76 -3.50 -0.36 8.78
N GLU A 77 -3.78 0.43 7.75
CA GLU A 77 -5.12 0.56 7.19
C GLU A 77 -5.63 -0.76 6.61
N ALA A 78 -4.78 -1.51 5.91
CA ALA A 78 -5.15 -2.83 5.38
C ALA A 78 -5.58 -3.80 6.50
N SER A 79 -4.93 -3.76 7.66
CA SER A 79 -5.27 -4.61 8.81
C SER A 79 -6.62 -4.29 9.45
N LEU A 80 -7.13 -3.07 9.23
CA LEU A 80 -8.41 -2.59 9.76
C LEU A 80 -9.57 -2.79 8.78
N ALA A 81 -9.30 -3.26 7.56
CA ALA A 81 -10.31 -3.54 6.55
C ALA A 81 -11.32 -4.60 7.03
N LYS A 82 -12.59 -4.48 6.59
CA LYS A 82 -13.69 -5.34 7.03
C LYS A 82 -14.21 -6.23 5.94
#